data_AF-A0A0S7ZGP0-F1
#
_entry.id   AF-A0A0S7ZGP0-F1
#
_cell.length_a   1.000
_cell.length_b   1.000
_cell.length_c   1.000
_cell.angle_alpha   90.00
_cell.angle_beta   90.00
_cell.angle_gamma   90.00
#
_symmetry.space_group_name_H-M   'P 1'
#
loop_
_entity.id
_entity.type
_entity.pdbx_description
1 polymer ?
#
loop_
_entity_poly.entity_id
_entity_poly.type
_entity_poly.pdbx_seq_one_letter_code
_entity_poly.pdbx_strand_id
1 'polypeptide(L)' 'MKMKQSPFDVLLRKGLPRLSGSISGIPLLKPVNVIRDGFGIPHIFAQNEQDLMAAQGFVHAQDRLWQMEMTRRFATG' A
#
# COMPACT_ATOMS: atom_id res chain seq x y z
N MET A 1 -29.12 -8.30 4.36
CA MET A 1 -28.52 -9.37 5.19
C MET A 1 -27.28 -8.80 5.90
N LYS A 2 -27.37 -8.33 7.15
CA LYS A 2 -26.19 -7.82 7.89
C LYS A 2 -25.37 -9.01 8.37
N MET A 3 -24.26 -9.32 7.71
CA MET A 3 -23.32 -10.34 8.19
C MET A 3 -22.76 -9.88 9.55
N LYS A 4 -23.05 -10.64 10.62
CA LYS A 4 -22.38 -10.46 11.91
C LYS A 4 -20.88 -10.70 11.68
N GLN A 5 -20.07 -9.66 11.91
CA GLN A 5 -18.62 -9.73 11.74
C GLN A 5 -18.06 -10.78 12.71
N SER A 6 -17.31 -11.74 12.18
CA SER A 6 -16.64 -12.74 12.99
C SER A 6 -15.54 -12.06 13.83
N PRO A 7 -15.25 -12.52 15.06
CA PRO A 7 -14.09 -12.05 15.82
C PRO A 7 -12.78 -12.12 15.02
N PHE A 8 -12.67 -13.07 14.09
CA PHE A 8 -11.55 -13.20 13.17
C PHE A 8 -11.46 -12.07 12.13
N ASP A 9 -12.59 -11.51 11.67
CA ASP A 9 -12.59 -10.41 10.69
C ASP A 9 -11.91 -9.15 11.24
N VAL A 10 -12.10 -8.89 12.54
CA VAL A 10 -11.51 -7.74 13.22
C VAL A 10 -9.99 -7.89 13.33
N LEU A 11 -9.52 -9.10 13.64
CA LEU A 11 -8.09 -9.39 13.75
C LEU A 11 -7.40 -9.28 12.39
N LEU A 12 -8.00 -9.87 11.35
CA LEU A 12 -7.47 -9.83 9.98
C LEU A 12 -7.43 -8.40 9.42
N ARG A 13 -8.48 -7.61 9.62
CA ARG A 13 -8.52 -6.21 9.14
C ARG A 13 -7.51 -5.29 9.82
N LYS A 14 -7.14 -5.56 11.08
CA LYS A 14 -6.13 -4.77 11.79
C LYS A 14 -4.71 -4.99 11.26
N GLY A 15 -4.42 -6.20 10.76
CA GLY A 15 -3.10 -6.56 10.24
C GLY A 15 -2.88 -6.19 8.77
N LEU A 16 -3.94 -5.90 8.02
CA LEU A 16 -3.86 -5.57 6.61
C LEU A 16 -3.70 -4.06 6.38
N PRO A 17 -2.90 -3.65 5.37
CA PRO A 17 -2.79 -2.25 5.01
C PRO A 17 -4.12 -1.72 4.46
N ARG A 18 -4.33 -0.41 4.64
CA ARG A 18 -5.47 0.29 4.03
C ARG A 18 -5.19 0.52 2.55
N LEU A 19 -5.90 -0.19 1.68
CA LEU A 19 -5.74 -0.08 0.21
C LEU A 19 -6.67 0.94 -0.45
N SER A 20 -7.72 1.38 0.25
CA SER A 20 -8.78 2.23 -0.30
C SER A 20 -9.03 3.49 0.53
N GLY A 21 -9.44 4.56 -0.16
CA GLY A 21 -9.71 5.88 0.41
C GLY A 21 -8.52 6.81 0.31
N SER A 22 -8.62 7.98 0.95
CA SER A 22 -7.53 8.96 0.97
C SER A 22 -6.58 8.70 2.13
N ILE A 23 -5.29 8.73 1.85
CA ILE A 23 -4.21 8.66 2.84
C ILE A 23 -3.49 10.00 2.82
N SER A 24 -3.28 10.58 4.00
CA SER A 24 -2.52 11.82 4.20
C SER A 24 -1.25 11.53 5.00
N GLY A 25 -0.27 12.43 4.92
CA GLY A 25 0.99 12.32 5.68
C GLY A 25 2.17 11.72 4.91
N ILE A 26 2.00 11.44 3.62
CA ILE A 26 3.12 11.14 2.71
C ILE A 26 3.64 12.47 2.15
N PRO A 27 4.96 12.73 2.16
CA PRO A 27 5.54 13.97 1.68
C PRO A 27 5.51 14.05 0.15
N LEU A 28 4.33 14.32 -0.41
CA LEU A 28 4.11 14.53 -1.85
C LEU A 28 3.96 16.02 -2.14
N LEU A 29 4.50 16.46 -3.28
CA LEU A 29 4.34 17.83 -3.77
C LEU A 29 2.96 18.04 -4.41
N LYS A 30 2.43 17.01 -5.07
CA LYS A 30 1.12 17.00 -5.71
C LYS A 30 0.35 15.71 -5.41
N PRO A 31 -0.98 15.71 -5.55
CA PRO A 31 -1.79 14.51 -5.37
C PRO A 31 -1.40 13.39 -6.33
N VAL A 32 -1.38 12.16 -5.82
CA VAL A 32 -1.15 10.92 -6.59
C VAL A 32 -2.38 10.03 -6.46
N ASN A 33 -2.80 9.43 -7.57
CA ASN A 33 -3.92 8.48 -7.58
C ASN A 33 -3.40 7.06 -7.79
N VAL A 34 -3.91 6.10 -7.03
CA VAL A 34 -3.54 4.69 -7.12
C VAL A 34 -4.81 3.87 -7.33
N ILE A 35 -4.87 3.16 -8.46
CA ILE A 35 -5.98 2.28 -8.81
C ILE A 35 -5.45 0.85 -8.82
N ARG A 36 -6.13 -0.07 -8.13
CA ARG A 36 -5.81 -1.50 -8.21
C ARG A 36 -6.84 -2.20 -9.09
N ASP A 37 -6.36 -3.02 -10.02
CA ASP A 37 -7.22 -3.81 -10.89
C ASP A 37 -7.85 -5.02 -10.16
N GLY A 38 -8.59 -5.85 -10.89
CA GLY A 38 -9.22 -7.07 -10.33
C GLY A 38 -8.22 -8.13 -9.84
N PHE A 39 -6.95 -8.06 -10.25
CA PHE A 39 -5.87 -8.93 -9.80
C PHE A 39 -5.03 -8.30 -8.68
N GLY A 40 -5.35 -7.07 -8.27
CA GLY A 40 -4.63 -6.33 -7.24
C GLY A 40 -3.37 -5.63 -7.75
N ILE A 41 -3.16 -5.52 -9.06
CA ILE A 41 -2.01 -4.82 -9.66
C ILE A 41 -2.23 -3.32 -9.51
N PRO A 42 -1.30 -2.57 -8.89
CA PRO A 42 -1.43 -1.13 -8.72
C PRO A 42 -0.98 -0.35 -9.96
N HIS A 43 -1.86 0.53 -10.44
CA HIS A 43 -1.58 1.56 -11.43
C HIS A 43 -1.49 2.92 -10.74
N ILE A 44 -0.31 3.56 -10.82
CA ILE A 44 0.01 4.80 -10.11
C ILE A 44 0.05 5.95 -11.12
N PHE A 45 -0.73 7.00 -10.86
CA PHE A 45 -0.82 8.20 -11.69
C PHE A 45 -0.37 9.42 -10.89
N ALA A 46 0.71 10.06 -11.34
CA ALA A 46 1.30 11.24 -10.71
C ALA A 46 1.59 12.33 -11.75
N GLN A 47 1.71 13.58 -11.29
CA GLN A 47 2.00 14.73 -12.15
C GLN A 47 3.50 15.00 -12.34
N ASN A 48 4.36 14.33 -11.58
CA ASN A 48 5.81 14.43 -11.68
C ASN A 48 6.45 13.11 -11.23
N GLU A 49 7.70 12.91 -11.62
CA GLU A 49 8.45 11.69 -11.36
C GLU A 49 8.79 11.51 -9.87
N GLN A 50 9.08 12.60 -9.15
CA GLN A 50 9.44 12.52 -7.73
C GLN A 50 8.29 11.94 -6.89
N ASP A 51 7.07 12.45 -7.09
CA ASP A 51 5.86 11.96 -6.41
C ASP A 51 5.50 10.55 -6.89
N LEU A 52 5.76 10.22 -8.16
CA LEU A 52 5.58 8.87 -8.69
C LEU A 52 6.45 7.85 -7.96
N MET A 53 7.74 8.16 -7.80
CA MET A 53 8.70 7.26 -7.14
C MET A 53 8.39 7.12 -5.64
N ALA A 54 8.02 8.21 -4.97
CA ALA A 54 7.61 8.18 -3.57
C ALA A 54 6.34 7.31 -3.38
N ALA A 55 5.33 7.51 -4.23
CA ALA A 55 4.12 6.70 -4.19
C ALA A 55 4.37 5.24 -4.58
N GLN A 56 5.25 4.96 -5.54
CA GLN A 56 5.66 3.61 -5.90
C GLN A 56 6.27 2.88 -4.71
N GLY A 57 7.21 3.49 -3.99
CA GLY A 57 7.79 2.90 -2.79
C GLY A 57 6.75 2.62 -1.70
N PHE A 58 5.82 3.56 -1.49
CA PHE A 58 4.71 3.38 -0.54
C PHE A 58 3.80 2.21 -0.90
N VAL A 59 3.34 2.14 -2.15
CA VAL A 59 2.50 1.05 -2.67
C VAL A 59 3.23 -0.29 -2.60
N HIS A 60 4.52 -0.32 -2.96
CA HIS A 60 5.34 -1.52 -2.87
C HIS A 60 5.43 -2.03 -1.43
N ALA A 61 5.59 -1.13 -0.45
CA ALA A 61 5.58 -1.49 0.96
C ALA A 61 4.22 -2.02 1.41
N GLN A 62 3.10 -1.46 0.95
CA GLN A 62 1.78 -2.01 1.28
C GLN A 62 1.67 -3.50 0.92
N ASP A 63 2.17 -3.88 -0.24
CA ASP A 63 1.97 -5.24 -0.75
C ASP A 63 3.11 -6.19 -0.36
N ARG A 64 4.34 -5.68 -0.16
CA ARG A 64 5.57 -6.48 -0.08
C ARG A 64 6.56 -6.06 1.01
N LEU A 65 6.15 -5.30 2.03
CA LEU A 65 7.05 -4.80 3.08
C LEU A 65 7.96 -5.89 3.66
N TRP A 66 7.40 -7.06 3.98
CA TRP A 66 8.18 -8.17 4.53
C TRP A 66 9.27 -8.63 3.54
N GLN A 67 8.94 -8.77 2.25
CA GLN A 67 9.90 -9.17 1.23
C GLN A 67 11.02 -8.14 1.09
N MET A 68 10.66 -6.84 1.00
CA MET A 68 11.63 -5.75 0.91
C MET A 68 12.61 -5.77 2.10
N GLU A 69 12.08 -5.93 3.31
CA GLU A 69 12.89 -5.93 4.54
C GLU A 69 13.78 -7.17 4.65
N MET A 70 13.27 -8.36 4.29
CA MET A 70 14.08 -9.59 4.30
C MET A 70 15.17 -9.54 3.23
N THR A 71 14.85 -9.08 2.02
CA THR A 71 15.82 -8.90 0.94
C THR A 71 16.89 -7.90 1.34
N ARG A 72 16.50 -6.78 1.97
CA ARG A 72 17.45 -5.77 2.47
C ARG A 72 18.42 -6.38 3.48
N ARG A 73 17.93 -7.09 4.50
CA ARG A 73 18.76 -7.76 5.51
C ARG A 73 19.71 -8.77 4.87
N PHE A 74 19.18 -9.63 4.00
CA PHE A 74 20.01 -10.62 3.30
C PHE A 74 21.13 -9.96 2.48
N ALA A 75 20.84 -8.84 1.82
CA ALA A 75 21.82 -8.12 1.02
C ALA A 75 22.86 -7.36 1.87
N THR A 76 22.50 -6.91 3.08
CA THR A 76 23.39 -6.11 3.94
C THR A 76 24.15 -6.91 5.01
N GLY A 77 23.78 -8.18 5.22
CA GLY A 77 24.29 -9.02 6.33
C GLY A 77 23.68 -8.65 7.68
#